data_AF-A0A7C1T9C0-F1
#
_entry.id   AF-A0A7C1T9C0-F1
#
_cell.length_a   1.000
_cell.length_b   1.000
_cell.length_c   1.000
_cell.angle_alpha   90.00
_cell.angle_beta   90.00
_cell.angle_gamma   90.00
#
_symmetry.space_group_name_H-M   'P 1'
#
loop_
_entity.id
_entity.type
_entity.pdbx_description
1 polymer ?
#
loop_
_entity_poly.entity_id
_entity_poly.type
_entity_poly.pdbx_seq_one_letter_code
_entity_poly.pdbx_strand_id
1 'polypeptide(L)' 'ETFAILRACQSFNIPLIGLRGISDGRDDVNHIDDWTQYLHVIDKKLALAVDGLQTALEDGVFWF' A
#
# COMPACT_ATOMS: atom_id res chain seq x y z
N GLU A 1 -3.00 -0.38 10.50
CA GLU A 1 -2.61 1.05 10.50
C GLU A 1 -3.48 1.96 9.62
N THR A 2 -3.84 1.57 8.38
CA THR A 2 -4.47 2.49 7.39
C THR A 2 -5.73 3.20 7.90
N PHE A 3 -6.58 2.54 8.68
CA PHE A 3 -7.79 3.19 9.21
C PHE A 3 -7.47 4.37 10.14
N ALA A 4 -6.46 4.24 11.01
CA ALA A 4 -6.04 5.35 11.88
C ALA A 4 -5.49 6.52 11.05
N ILE A 5 -4.73 6.23 10.00
CA ILE A 5 -4.20 7.23 9.06
C ILE A 5 -5.35 7.93 8.33
N LEU A 6 -6.35 7.18 7.84
CA LEU A 6 -7.55 7.73 7.20
C LEU A 6 -8.27 8.72 8.12
N ARG A 7 -8.47 8.34 9.39
CA ARG A 7 -9.13 9.21 10.37
C ARG A 7 -8.32 10.49 10.61
N ALA A 8 -6.99 10.40 10.66
CA ALA A 8 -6.13 11.58 10.76
C ALA A 8 -6.23 12.48 9.51
N CYS A 9 -6.13 11.94 8.30
CA CYS A 9 -6.27 12.69 7.05
C CYS A 9 -7.63 13.40 6.94
N GLN A 10 -8.72 12.72 7.32
CA GLN A 10 -10.07 13.28 7.34
C GLN A 10 -10.20 14.48 8.29
N SER A 11 -9.51 14.48 9.43
CA SER A 11 -9.51 15.63 10.36
C SER A 11 -8.89 16.90 9.78
N PHE A 12 -8.07 16.78 8.73
CA PHE A 12 -7.41 17.92 8.06
C PHE A 12 -7.89 18.12 6.62
N ASN A 13 -8.92 17.40 6.17
CA ASN A 13 -9.41 17.43 4.80
C ASN A 13 -8.31 17.14 3.75
N ILE A 14 -7.43 16.19 4.05
CA ILE A 14 -6.35 15.75 3.15
C ILE A 14 -6.78 14.44 2.48
N PRO A 15 -6.68 14.31 1.14
CA PRO A 15 -6.96 13.07 0.43
C PRO A 15 -5.93 11.98 0.78
N LEU A 16 -6.37 10.72 0.80
CA LEU A 16 -5.51 9.57 1.13
C LEU A 16 -5.67 8.46 0.08
N ILE A 17 -4.54 7.99 -0.45
CA ILE A 17 -4.45 6.76 -1.25
C ILE A 17 -3.65 5.73 -0.44
N GLY A 18 -4.22 4.54 -0.24
CA GLY A 18 -3.56 3.44 0.47
C GLY A 18 -3.10 2.35 -0.48
N LEU A 19 -1.80 2.07 -0.50
CA LEU A 19 -1.20 0.93 -1.21
C LEU A 19 -0.82 -0.16 -0.19
N ARG A 20 -1.22 -1.41 -0.44
CA ARG A 20 -0.94 -2.56 0.42
C ARG A 20 -0.51 -3.75 -0.44
N GLY A 21 0.64 -4.31 -0.13
CA GLY A 21 1.05 -5.61 -0.67
C GLY A 21 0.45 -6.73 0.17
N ILE A 22 0.13 -7.85 -0.48
CA ILE A 22 -0.29 -9.08 0.21
C ILE A 22 0.97 -9.84 0.60
N SER A 23 1.20 -10.00 1.92
CA SER A 23 2.43 -10.58 2.49
C SER A 23 2.34 -12.03 2.92
N ASP A 24 1.13 -12.49 3.07
CA ASP A 24 0.75 -13.78 3.58
C ASP A 24 -0.28 -14.38 2.63
N GLY A 25 -0.16 -15.69 2.41
CA GLY A 25 -0.98 -16.43 1.46
C GLY A 25 -2.42 -16.61 1.94
N ARG A 26 -3.16 -17.47 1.22
CA ARG A 26 -4.56 -17.80 1.50
C ARG A 26 -4.73 -18.83 2.64
N ASP A 27 -3.64 -19.51 3.01
CA ASP A 27 -3.63 -20.53 4.05
C ASP A 27 -3.32 -19.92 5.42
N ASP A 28 -3.82 -20.56 6.49
CA ASP A 28 -3.58 -20.12 7.87
C ASP A 28 -2.07 -20.03 8.14
N VAL A 29 -1.65 -18.87 8.65
CA VAL A 29 -0.24 -18.51 8.87
C VAL A 29 0.33 -19.40 9.98
N ASN A 30 0.79 -20.58 9.62
CA ASN A 30 1.23 -21.57 10.59
C ASN A 30 2.64 -21.30 11.13
N HIS A 31 3.46 -20.46 10.50
CA HIS A 31 4.77 -20.04 11.02
C HIS A 31 5.09 -18.57 10.71
N ILE A 32 5.72 -17.90 11.69
CA ILE A 32 6.26 -16.53 11.58
C ILE A 32 7.33 -16.42 10.47
N ASP A 33 7.84 -17.52 9.92
CA ASP A 33 8.89 -17.48 8.89
C ASP A 33 8.35 -17.25 7.47
N ASP A 34 7.05 -17.42 7.21
CA ASP A 34 6.48 -17.38 5.84
C ASP A 34 6.40 -15.98 5.22
N TRP A 35 6.13 -14.94 6.02
CA TRP A 35 5.90 -13.58 5.47
C TRP A 35 7.21 -12.89 5.05
N THR A 36 8.33 -13.18 5.72
CA THR A 36 9.63 -12.59 5.37
C THR A 36 10.13 -13.03 4.00
N GLN A 37 9.76 -14.24 3.56
CA GLN A 37 10.12 -14.75 2.24
C GLN A 37 9.54 -13.89 1.11
N TYR A 38 8.37 -13.28 1.31
CA TYR A 38 7.71 -12.47 0.29
C TYR A 38 7.98 -10.97 0.41
N LEU A 39 8.60 -10.50 1.50
CA LEU A 39 8.84 -9.07 1.70
C LEU A 39 9.61 -8.42 0.55
N HIS A 40 10.65 -9.08 0.02
CA HIS A 40 11.42 -8.54 -1.11
C HIS A 40 10.60 -8.45 -2.41
N VAL A 41 9.65 -9.37 -2.62
CA VAL A 41 8.74 -9.35 -3.77
C VAL A 41 7.74 -8.19 -3.62
N ILE A 42 7.22 -8.02 -2.41
CA ILE A 42 6.24 -6.98 -2.09
C ILE A 42 6.87 -5.61 -2.16
N ASP A 43 8.08 -5.45 -1.62
CA ASP A 43 8.88 -4.23 -1.71
C ASP A 43 9.02 -3.78 -3.16
N LYS A 44 9.51 -4.67 -4.04
CA LYS A 44 9.63 -4.36 -5.47
C LYS A 44 8.28 -4.01 -6.11
N LYS A 45 7.21 -4.74 -5.79
CA LYS A 45 5.88 -4.47 -6.36
C LYS A 45 5.28 -3.15 -5.84
N LEU A 46 5.49 -2.83 -4.57
CA LEU A 46 5.07 -1.56 -3.99
C LEU A 46 5.86 -0.39 -4.57
N ALA A 47 7.16 -0.54 -4.80
CA ALA A 47 7.96 0.47 -5.50
C ALA A 47 7.37 0.78 -6.90
N LEU A 48 7.09 -0.25 -7.70
CA LEU A 48 6.44 -0.08 -9.00
C LEU A 48 5.05 0.56 -8.90
N ALA A 49 4.27 0.24 -7.87
CA ALA A 49 2.96 0.84 -7.64
C ALA A 49 3.07 2.32 -7.24
N VAL A 50 4.11 2.70 -6.48
CA VAL A 50 4.40 4.09 -6.14
C VAL A 50 4.83 4.87 -7.38
N ASP A 51 5.71 4.32 -8.21
CA ASP A 51 6.11 4.94 -9.48
C ASP A 51 4.89 5.17 -10.39
N GLY A 52 4.03 4.16 -10.53
CA GLY A 52 2.79 4.27 -11.30
C GLY A 52 1.81 5.30 -10.73
N LEU A 53 1.71 5.40 -9.40
CA LEU A 53 0.90 6.44 -8.75
C LEU A 53 1.47 7.83 -9.03
N GLN A 54 2.79 8.01 -9.00
CA GLN A 54 3.42 9.28 -9.35
C GLN A 54 3.09 9.68 -10.79
N THR A 55 3.27 8.78 -11.75
CA THR A 55 2.92 9.06 -13.16
C THR A 55 1.44 9.44 -13.30
N ALA A 56 0.53 8.70 -12.66
CA ALA A 56 -0.90 9.01 -12.71
C ALA A 56 -1.24 10.38 -12.09
N LEU A 57 -0.52 10.82 -11.06
CA LEU A 57 -0.67 12.16 -10.49
C LEU A 57 -0.16 13.24 -11.45
N GLU A 58 0.99 13.03 -12.10
CA GLU A 58 1.57 13.95 -13.08
C GLU A 58 0.72 14.08 -14.35
N ASP A 59 0.12 12.97 -14.80
CA ASP A 59 -0.82 12.92 -15.92
C ASP A 59 -2.21 13.49 -15.57
N GLY A 60 -2.42 13.84 -14.30
CA GLY A 60 -3.67 14.41 -13.80
C GLY A 60 -4.80 13.40 -13.63
N VAL A 61 -4.57 12.08 -13.68
CA VAL A 61 -5.62 11.03 -13.56
C VAL A 61 -6.49 11.20 -12.31
N PHE A 62 -5.95 11.81 -11.26
CA PHE A 62 -6.65 12.09 -10.02
C PHE A 62 -7.00 13.59 -9.90
N TRP A 63 -8.26 13.85 -9.60
CA TRP A 63 -8.84 15.19 -9.44
C TRP A 63 -9.59 15.21 -8.11
N PHE A 64 -8.84 15.46 -7.04
CA PHE A 64 -9.36 15.63 -5.67
C PHE A 64 -8.68 16.83 -5.01
#